data_AF-A0ABD7TZY9-F1
#
_entry.id   AF-A0ABD7TZY9-F1
#
_cell.length_a   1.000
_cell.length_b   1.000
_cell.length_c   1.000
_cell.angle_alpha   90.00
_cell.angle_beta   90.00
_cell.angle_gamma   90.00
#
_symmetry.space_group_name_H-M   'P 1'
#
loop_
_entity.id
_entity.type
_entity.pdbx_description
1 polymer ?
#
loop_
_entity_poly.entity_id
_entity_poly.type
_entity_poly.pdbx_seq_one_letter_code
_entity_poly.pdbx_strand_id
1 'polypeptide(L)' 'MSNREYSEFTRDLFAKFNAGEMTAEEVCAELDKVDRVWFEDPREPHDVPDDYIPPSSNC' A
#
# COMPACT_ATOMS: atom_id res chain seq x y z
N MET A 1 -3.14 3.29 -10.87
CA MET A 1 -2.03 2.32 -10.80
C MET A 1 -2.61 0.93 -11.04
N SER A 2 -1.91 0.05 -11.75
CA SER A 2 -2.33 -1.35 -11.91
C SER A 2 -1.79 -2.23 -10.75
N ASN A 3 -2.42 -3.37 -10.49
CA ASN A 3 -1.98 -4.32 -9.46
C ASN A 3 -0.53 -4.78 -9.66
N ARG A 4 -0.07 -4.89 -10.90
CA ARG A 4 1.32 -5.25 -11.22
C ARG A 4 2.29 -4.14 -10.81
N GLU A 5 1.96 -2.89 -11.11
CA GLU A 5 2.77 -1.73 -10.71
C GLU A 5 2.83 -1.59 -9.18
N TYR A 6 1.73 -1.88 -8.47
CA TYR A 6 1.71 -1.91 -7.00
C TYR A 6 2.61 -3.02 -6.42
N SER A 7 2.56 -4.21 -7.01
CA SER A 7 3.41 -5.34 -6.60
C SER A 7 4.91 -5.05 -6.83
N GLU A 8 5.26 -4.46 -7.98
CA GLU A 8 6.64 -4.07 -8.27
C GLU A 8 7.11 -2.93 -7.35
N PHE A 9 6.27 -1.92 -7.10
CA PHE A 9 6.55 -0.82 -6.18
C PHE A 9 6.83 -1.30 -4.75
N THR A 10 5.94 -2.11 -4.18
CA THR A 10 6.08 -2.64 -2.82
C THR A 10 7.32 -3.51 -2.69
N ARG A 11 7.61 -4.35 -3.70
CA ARG A 11 8.83 -5.18 -3.73
C ARG A 11 10.11 -4.34 -3.68
N ASP A 12 10.18 -3.27 -4.46
CA ASP A 12 11.35 -2.38 -4.49
C ASP A 12 11.52 -1.61 -3.17
N LEU A 13 10.41 -1.22 -2.54
CA LEU A 13 10.38 -0.60 -1.22
C LEU A 13 10.98 -1.51 -0.14
N PHE A 14 10.51 -2.77 -0.09
CA PHE A 14 11.02 -3.75 0.86
C PHE A 14 12.47 -4.17 0.55
N ALA A 15 12.88 -4.17 -0.71
CA ALA A 15 14.28 -4.42 -1.07
C ALA A 15 15.22 -3.34 -0.52
N LYS A 16 14.85 -2.05 -0.64
CA LYS A 16 15.61 -0.93 -0.07
C LYS A 16 15.66 -0.97 1.45
N PHE A 17 14.54 -1.32 2.10
CA PHE A 17 14.50 -1.53 3.55
C PHE A 17 15.44 -2.66 3.98
N ASN A 18 15.41 -3.81 3.31
CA ASN A 18 16.29 -4.95 3.60
C ASN A 18 17.77 -4.66 3.33
N ALA A 19 18.06 -3.78 2.36
CA ALA A 19 19.41 -3.30 2.10
C ALA A 19 19.90 -2.28 3.14
N GLY A 20 19.02 -1.81 4.04
CA GLY A 20 19.31 -0.75 5.02
C GLY A 20 19.40 0.65 4.39
N GLU A 21 18.97 0.81 3.14
CA GLU A 21 18.95 2.08 2.42
C GLU A 21 17.75 2.95 2.82
N MET A 22 16.78 2.36 3.51
CA MET A 22 15.54 3.02 3.90
C MET A 22 15.05 2.49 5.25
N THR A 23 14.47 3.36 6.05
CA THR A 23 13.91 3.04 7.37
C THR A 23 12.47 2.55 7.27
N ALA A 24 11.98 1.88 8.31
CA ALA A 24 10.58 1.43 8.36
C ALA A 24 9.59 2.63 8.30
N GLU A 25 9.98 3.78 8.84
CA GLU A 25 9.16 5.00 8.82
C GLU A 25 9.04 5.57 7.41
N GLU A 26 10.14 5.59 6.65
CA GLU A 26 10.14 5.98 5.24
C GLU A 26 9.34 5.00 4.37
N VAL A 27 9.43 3.69 4.64
CA VAL A 27 8.58 2.68 3.99
C VAL A 27 7.10 3.00 4.21
N CYS A 28 6.70 3.24 5.46
CA CYS A 28 5.31 3.57 5.80
C CYS A 28 4.84 4.88 5.13
N ALA A 29 5.69 5.90 5.07
CA ALA A 29 5.36 7.17 4.44
C ALA A 29 5.15 7.05 2.91
N GLU A 30 5.93 6.20 2.23
CA GLU A 30 5.73 5.94 0.80
C GLU A 30 4.49 5.09 0.52
N LEU A 31 4.18 4.11 1.39
CA LEU A 31 2.94 3.34 1.30
C LEU A 31 1.70 4.22 1.53
N ASP A 32 1.71 5.11 2.53
CA ASP A 32 0.58 6.03 2.80
C ASP A 32 0.25 6.94 1.60
N LYS A 33 1.28 7.37 0.85
CA LYS A 33 1.07 8.17 -0.37
C LYS A 33 0.33 7.38 -1.45
N VAL A 34 0.67 6.10 -1.61
CA VAL A 34 0.03 5.23 -2.61
C VAL A 34 -1.37 4.83 -2.17
N ASP A 35 -1.56 4.53 -0.89
CA ASP A 35 -2.88 4.26 -0.30
C ASP A 35 -3.81 5.46 -0.48
N ARG A 36 -3.34 6.69 -0.22
CA ARG A 36 -4.16 7.90 -0.49
C ARG A 36 -4.60 7.99 -1.95
N VAL A 37 -3.70 7.72 -2.90
CA VAL A 37 -4.05 7.73 -4.33
C VAL A 37 -5.04 6.61 -4.67
N TRP A 38 -4.95 5.47 -3.98
CA TRP A 38 -5.86 4.35 -4.13
C TRP A 38 -7.23 4.60 -3.47
N PHE A 39 -7.29 5.31 -2.35
CA PHE A 39 -8.55 5.60 -1.64
C PHE A 39 -9.25 6.88 -2.13
N GLU A 40 -8.52 7.83 -2.75
CA GLU A 40 -9.09 9.09 -3.22
C GLU A 40 -9.76 9.01 -4.60
N ASP A 41 -9.65 7.91 -5.36
CA ASP A 41 -10.39 7.76 -6.62
C ASP A 41 -11.84 7.30 -6.36
N PRO A 42 -12.86 8.18 -6.45
CA PRO A 42 -14.23 7.83 -6.10
C PRO A 42 -14.94 7.04 -7.21
N ARG A 43 -14.25 6.74 -8.32
CA ARG A 43 -14.89 6.23 -9.56
C ARG A 43 -14.81 4.73 -9.74
N GLU A 44 -13.96 4.04 -8.99
CA GLU A 44 -13.82 2.58 -9.08
C GLU A 44 -14.03 2.00 -7.68
N PRO A 45 -14.94 1.02 -7.50
CA PRO A 45 -14.88 0.16 -6.34
C PRO A 45 -13.51 -0.51 -6.39
N HIS A 46 -12.58 -0.05 -5.56
CA HIS A 46 -11.32 -0.74 -5.40
C HIS A 46 -11.66 -2.09 -4.80
N ASP A 47 -11.56 -3.14 -5.63
CA ASP A 47 -11.70 -4.52 -5.19
C ASP A 47 -10.71 -4.72 -4.04
N VAL A 48 -11.26 -4.62 -2.84
CA VAL A 48 -10.54 -4.91 -1.63
C VAL A 48 -10.03 -6.35 -1.81
N PRO A 49 -8.73 -6.63 -1.63
CA PRO A 49 -8.25 -8.00 -1.71
C PRO A 49 -9.13 -8.87 -0.82
N ASP A 50 -9.54 -10.05 -1.28
CA ASP A 50 -10.45 -10.94 -0.53
C ASP A 50 -9.93 -11.24 0.90
N ASP A 51 -8.62 -11.12 1.11
CA ASP A 51 -7.93 -11.34 2.37
C ASP A 51 -7.87 -10.09 3.30
N TYR A 52 -8.42 -8.95 2.88
CA TYR A 52 -8.51 -7.77 3.75
C TYR A 52 -9.62 -7.97 4.78
N ILE A 53 -9.22 -8.21 6.02
CA ILE A 53 -10.11 -8.19 7.17
C ILE A 53 -10.18 -6.73 7.64
N PRO A 54 -11.28 -5.98 7.36
CA PRO A 54 -11.42 -4.65 7.92
C PRO A 54 -11.36 -4.73 9.45
N PRO A 55 -10.70 -3.79 10.12
CA PRO A 55 -10.74 -3.73 11.58
C PRO A 55 -12.22 -3.66 11.99
N SER A 56 -12.69 -4.66 12.71
CA SER A 56 -14.08 -4.76 13.16
C SER A 56 -14.45 -3.45 13.87
N SER A 57 -15.30 -2.66 13.23
CA SER A 57 -15.88 -1.47 13.83
C SER A 57 -16.79 -1.97 14.95
N ASN A 58 -16.28 -2.00 16.17
CA ASN A 58 -17.08 -2.24 17.35
C ASN A 58 -17.93 -0.97 17.59
N CYS A 59 -19.11 -0.92 16.97
CA CYS A 59 -20.19 -0.01 17.28
C CYS A 59 -21.48 -0.80 17.45
#